data_AF-A0A2V1A7V4-F1
#
_entry.id   AF-A0A2V1A7V4-F1
#
_cell.length_a   1.000
_cell.length_b   1.000
_cell.length_c   1.000
_cell.angle_alpha   90.00
_cell.angle_beta   90.00
_cell.angle_gamma   90.00
#
_symmetry.space_group_name_H-M   'P 1'
#
loop_
_entity.id
_entity.type
_entity.pdbx_description
1 polymer ?
#
loop_
_entity_poly.entity_id
_entity_poly.type
_entity_poly.pdbx_seq_one_letter_code
_entity_poly.pdbx_strand_id
1 'polypeptide(L)'
;MGSPEANLSEYKTHLLSICINSTYEMSWSGFKKAINRAGNQVLLKAGQIDETVDLEFDYEEKRYRAMEKSSEKLYKELRRYKETLASLSTAQSNVSDVLAGFYGQDNEAESIAKEYNEATRSISAETLEGLGQPFLQTVLNPIDRFNSYYVDMNEAIKKRAHKKLDYDSLRNKVRKLSDNPDAEPASEIKLKDATAQLASAEEVYERLNGQLKSELPRLMDLRISYLNPSFEAFVKLQLRYFSENHRHLNEVQKHVDAKTRADFKSGKLEKRLDDILGKVKELNIAS
;
A
#
# COMPACT_ATOMS: atom_id res chain seq x y z
N MET A 1 -19.66 16.15 -13.46
CA MET A 1 -18.73 15.07 -13.05
C MET A 1 -18.56 15.18 -11.53
N GLY A 2 -19.04 14.20 -10.77
CA GLY A 2 -18.94 14.21 -9.30
C GLY A 2 -17.49 14.07 -8.83
N SER A 3 -17.18 14.57 -7.63
CA SER A 3 -15.82 14.46 -7.08
C SER A 3 -15.45 12.98 -6.83
N PRO A 4 -14.20 12.57 -7.06
CA PRO A 4 -13.74 11.20 -6.78
C PRO A 4 -14.03 10.76 -5.34
N GLU A 5 -13.98 11.70 -4.38
CA GLU A 5 -14.30 11.44 -2.98
C GLU A 5 -15.78 11.13 -2.73
N ALA A 6 -16.70 11.77 -3.47
CA ALA A 6 -18.13 11.45 -3.40
C ALA A 6 -18.40 10.04 -3.94
N ASN A 7 -17.75 9.67 -5.03
CA ASN A 7 -17.85 8.33 -5.61
C ASN A 7 -17.31 7.25 -4.66
N LEU A 8 -16.20 7.50 -3.95
CA LEU A 8 -15.69 6.55 -2.94
C LEU A 8 -16.52 6.53 -1.67
N SER A 9 -17.14 7.64 -1.27
CA SER A 9 -18.04 7.65 -0.11
C SER A 9 -19.32 6.84 -0.41
N GLU A 10 -19.89 6.98 -1.61
CA GLU A 10 -20.99 6.14 -2.08
C GLU A 10 -20.55 4.67 -2.21
N TYR A 11 -19.34 4.42 -2.73
CA TYR A 11 -18.76 3.09 -2.81
C TYR A 11 -18.58 2.48 -1.41
N LYS A 12 -18.12 3.26 -0.42
CA LYS A 12 -18.00 2.83 0.98
C LYS A 12 -19.36 2.48 1.57
N THR A 13 -20.38 3.28 1.34
CA THR A 13 -21.75 2.98 1.79
C THR A 13 -22.30 1.73 1.12
N HIS A 14 -21.99 1.52 -0.17
CA HIS A 14 -22.37 0.31 -0.90
C HIS A 14 -21.65 -0.93 -0.37
N LEU A 15 -20.33 -0.88 -0.19
CA LEU A 15 -19.53 -1.94 0.41
C LEU A 15 -19.93 -2.23 1.87
N LEU A 16 -20.19 -1.19 2.66
CA LEU A 16 -20.70 -1.33 4.00
C LEU A 16 -22.08 -1.98 3.99
N SER A 17 -22.96 -1.73 3.02
CA SER A 17 -24.23 -2.46 2.92
C SER A 17 -24.05 -3.97 2.67
N ILE A 18 -22.97 -4.35 1.97
CA ILE A 18 -22.56 -5.75 1.79
C ILE A 18 -22.01 -6.33 3.11
N CYS A 19 -21.25 -5.53 3.85
CA CYS A 19 -20.63 -5.91 5.12
C CYS A 19 -21.58 -5.85 6.33
N ILE A 20 -22.58 -4.96 6.41
CA ILE A 20 -23.38 -4.64 7.61
C ILE A 20 -24.32 -5.78 8.05
N ASN A 21 -24.50 -6.83 7.25
CA ASN A 21 -25.02 -8.11 7.77
C ASN A 21 -24.00 -8.87 8.65
N SER A 22 -23.02 -8.16 9.24
CA SER A 22 -21.89 -8.67 10.00
C SER A 22 -21.80 -8.01 11.38
N THR A 23 -22.88 -8.04 12.14
CA THR A 23 -22.73 -8.07 13.60
C THR A 23 -22.35 -9.50 13.98
N TYR A 24 -21.07 -9.66 14.33
CA TYR A 24 -20.52 -10.86 14.92
C TYR A 24 -21.18 -11.11 16.28
N GLU A 25 -22.24 -11.90 16.31
CA GLU A 25 -22.48 -12.77 17.46
C GLU A 25 -21.76 -14.09 17.18
N MET A 26 -20.69 -14.36 17.93
CA MET A 26 -20.17 -15.72 18.08
C MET A 26 -21.22 -16.55 18.84
N SER A 27 -22.29 -16.90 18.15
CA SER A 27 -23.24 -17.88 18.63
C SER A 27 -22.62 -19.27 18.50
N TRP A 28 -23.07 -20.18 19.35
CA TRP A 28 -22.72 -21.60 19.28
C TRP A 28 -23.03 -22.23 17.90
N SER A 29 -23.97 -21.62 17.16
CA SER A 29 -24.28 -21.98 15.77
C SER A 29 -23.16 -21.59 14.78
N GLY A 30 -22.48 -20.46 15.00
CA GLY A 30 -21.34 -20.01 14.20
C GLY A 30 -20.11 -20.91 14.37
N PHE A 31 -19.83 -21.35 15.60
CA PHE A 31 -18.76 -22.30 15.90
C PHE A 31 -18.99 -23.66 15.23
N LYS A 32 -20.22 -24.20 15.31
CA LYS A 32 -20.60 -25.43 14.58
C LYS A 32 -20.42 -25.34 13.07
N LYS A 33 -20.81 -24.20 12.47
CA LYS A 33 -20.62 -23.96 11.03
C LYS A 33 -19.14 -23.89 10.67
N ALA A 34 -18.29 -23.30 11.50
CA ALA A 34 -16.85 -23.26 11.27
C ALA A 34 -16.20 -24.66 11.27
N ILE A 35 -16.56 -25.51 12.23
CA ILE A 35 -16.07 -26.91 12.28
C ILE A 35 -16.54 -27.70 11.05
N ASN A 36 -17.82 -27.59 10.67
CA ASN A 36 -18.35 -28.27 9.50
C ASN A 36 -17.65 -27.82 8.21
N ARG A 37 -17.35 -26.52 8.07
CA ARG A 37 -16.61 -25.99 6.92
C ARG A 37 -15.18 -26.50 6.86
N ALA A 38 -14.49 -26.57 8.01
CA ALA A 38 -13.16 -27.16 8.07
C ALA A 38 -13.16 -28.63 7.62
N GLY A 39 -14.15 -29.41 8.06
CA GLY A 39 -14.36 -30.79 7.60
C GLY A 39 -14.64 -30.86 6.09
N ASN A 40 -15.56 -30.04 5.58
CA ASN A 40 -15.89 -30.00 4.16
C ASN A 40 -14.71 -29.61 3.27
N GLN A 41 -13.84 -28.71 3.73
CA GLN A 41 -12.65 -28.32 2.98
C GLN A 41 -11.63 -29.46 2.87
N VAL A 42 -11.52 -30.31 3.90
CA VAL A 42 -10.70 -31.54 3.84
C VAL A 42 -11.30 -32.53 2.83
N LEU A 43 -12.63 -32.73 2.87
CA LEU A 43 -13.31 -33.64 1.95
C LEU A 43 -13.22 -33.18 0.48
N LEU A 44 -13.29 -31.88 0.22
CA LEU A 44 -13.09 -31.30 -1.10
C LEU A 44 -11.66 -31.56 -1.59
N LYS A 45 -10.64 -31.31 -0.75
CA LYS A 45 -9.24 -31.63 -1.08
C LYS A 45 -8.99 -33.12 -1.30
N ALA A 46 -9.76 -33.98 -0.66
CA ALA A 46 -9.71 -35.43 -0.85
C ALA A 46 -10.50 -35.92 -2.08
N GLY A 47 -11.11 -35.03 -2.85
CA GLY A 47 -11.92 -35.36 -4.03
C GLY A 47 -13.27 -36.02 -3.71
N GLN A 48 -13.72 -35.97 -2.45
CA GLN A 48 -14.98 -36.58 -2.02
C GLN A 48 -16.21 -35.65 -2.14
N ILE A 49 -15.97 -34.37 -2.45
CA ILE A 49 -16.97 -33.34 -2.75
C ILE A 49 -16.54 -32.66 -4.05
N ASP A 50 -17.44 -32.58 -5.02
CA ASP A 50 -17.19 -31.87 -6.27
C ASP A 50 -17.14 -30.36 -6.02
N GLU A 51 -16.01 -29.74 -6.37
CA GLU A 51 -15.81 -28.30 -6.25
C GLU A 51 -16.46 -27.54 -7.40
N THR A 52 -17.16 -26.45 -7.09
CA THR A 52 -17.60 -25.50 -8.11
C THR A 52 -16.41 -24.70 -8.67
N VAL A 53 -16.25 -24.62 -9.99
CA VAL A 53 -15.17 -23.84 -10.61
C VAL A 53 -15.74 -22.56 -11.21
N ASP A 54 -15.18 -21.41 -10.84
CA ASP A 54 -15.63 -20.10 -11.30
C ASP A 54 -14.46 -19.30 -11.87
N LEU A 55 -14.09 -19.61 -13.11
CA LEU A 55 -12.92 -19.06 -13.79
C LEU A 55 -12.95 -17.53 -13.91
N GLU A 56 -14.14 -16.95 -14.05
CA GLU A 56 -14.32 -15.50 -14.13
C GLU A 56 -14.00 -14.84 -12.80
N PHE A 57 -14.56 -15.35 -11.70
CA PHE A 57 -14.23 -14.83 -10.37
C PHE A 57 -12.74 -15.03 -10.05
N ASP A 58 -12.18 -16.20 -10.35
CA ASP A 58 -10.78 -16.53 -10.04
C ASP A 58 -9.83 -15.57 -10.80
N TYR A 59 -10.18 -15.20 -12.04
CA TYR A 59 -9.45 -14.20 -12.81
C TYR A 59 -9.50 -12.81 -12.17
N GLU A 60 -10.68 -12.33 -11.79
CA GLU A 60 -10.84 -11.01 -11.17
C GLU A 60 -10.24 -10.94 -9.77
N GLU A 61 -10.36 -11.98 -8.95
CA GLU A 61 -9.68 -12.06 -7.66
C GLU A 61 -8.17 -11.98 -7.84
N LYS A 62 -7.59 -12.73 -8.80
CA LYS A 62 -6.14 -12.69 -9.05
C LYS A 62 -5.66 -11.28 -9.40
N ARG A 63 -6.40 -10.55 -10.23
CA ARG A 63 -6.10 -9.16 -10.59
C ARG A 63 -6.20 -8.23 -9.37
N TYR A 64 -7.28 -8.36 -8.60
CA TYR A 64 -7.49 -7.60 -7.37
C TYR A 64 -6.34 -7.81 -6.38
N ARG A 65 -5.93 -9.06 -6.11
CA ARG A 65 -4.81 -9.39 -5.21
C ARG A 65 -3.48 -8.79 -5.67
N ALA A 66 -3.23 -8.77 -6.98
CA ALA A 66 -2.03 -8.14 -7.54
C ALA A 66 -2.03 -6.61 -7.33
N MET A 67 -3.19 -5.97 -7.48
CA MET A 67 -3.36 -4.53 -7.21
C MET A 67 -3.20 -4.23 -5.71
N GLU A 68 -3.89 -4.97 -4.85
CA GLU A 68 -3.82 -4.84 -3.38
C GLU A 68 -2.36 -4.84 -2.91
N LYS A 69 -1.61 -5.90 -3.27
CA LYS A 69 -0.20 -6.03 -2.91
C LYS A 69 0.66 -4.87 -3.41
N SER A 70 0.41 -4.41 -4.64
CA SER A 70 1.14 -3.29 -5.23
C SER A 70 0.87 -1.98 -4.50
N SER A 71 -0.38 -1.73 -4.12
CA SER A 71 -0.83 -0.52 -3.43
C SER A 71 -0.34 -0.45 -1.98
N GLU A 72 -0.38 -1.57 -1.25
CA GLU A 72 0.20 -1.66 0.09
C GLU A 72 1.73 -1.45 0.07
N LYS A 73 2.41 -2.02 -0.92
CA LYS A 73 3.85 -1.81 -1.11
C LYS A 73 4.15 -0.35 -1.40
N LEU A 74 3.38 0.30 -2.28
CA LEU A 74 3.53 1.72 -2.59
C LEU A 74 3.44 2.58 -1.32
N TYR A 75 2.43 2.36 -0.47
CA TYR A 75 2.29 3.06 0.80
C TYR A 75 3.53 2.91 1.69
N LYS A 76 4.03 1.67 1.85
CA LYS A 76 5.21 1.37 2.66
C LYS A 76 6.46 2.09 2.14
N GLU A 77 6.69 2.06 0.83
CA GLU A 77 7.84 2.73 0.21
C GLU A 77 7.75 4.26 0.31
N LEU A 78 6.55 4.85 0.16
CA LEU A 78 6.37 6.30 0.32
C LEU A 78 6.59 6.76 1.76
N ARG A 79 6.16 5.97 2.74
CA ARG A 79 6.44 6.24 4.14
C ARG A 79 7.95 6.15 4.42
N ARG A 80 8.59 5.08 3.96
CA ARG A 80 10.05 4.88 4.08
C ARG A 80 10.83 6.01 3.40
N TYR A 81 10.38 6.48 2.25
CA TYR A 81 10.97 7.60 1.54
C TYR A 81 11.00 8.86 2.42
N LYS A 82 9.86 9.24 3.02
CA LYS A 82 9.76 10.38 3.93
C LYS A 82 10.68 10.22 5.15
N GLU A 83 10.72 9.03 5.75
CA GLU A 83 11.61 8.73 6.88
C GLU A 83 13.09 8.86 6.48
N THR A 84 13.44 8.40 5.28
CA THR A 84 14.81 8.49 4.75
C THR A 84 15.24 9.94 4.50
N LEU A 85 14.35 10.82 4.03
CA LEU A 85 14.64 12.25 3.90
C LEU A 85 14.96 12.89 5.27
N ALA A 86 14.23 12.50 6.31
CA ALA A 86 14.51 12.98 7.67
C ALA A 86 15.87 12.48 8.17
N SER A 87 16.18 11.19 8.00
CA SER A 87 17.49 10.63 8.35
C SER A 87 18.64 11.30 7.59
N LEU A 88 18.46 11.58 6.30
CA LEU A 88 19.44 12.30 5.49
C LEU A 88 19.67 13.71 6.03
N SER A 89 18.60 14.45 6.33
CA SER A 89 18.70 15.80 6.90
C SER A 89 19.44 15.78 8.24
N THR A 90 19.16 14.80 9.12
CA THR A 90 19.88 14.66 10.39
C THR A 90 21.36 14.36 10.18
N ALA A 91 21.69 13.43 9.28
CA ALA A 91 23.08 13.12 8.95
C ALA A 91 23.82 14.35 8.40
N GLN A 92 23.16 15.11 7.54
CA GLN A 92 23.69 16.34 6.95
C GLN A 92 23.96 17.41 8.03
N SER A 93 23.03 17.61 8.98
CA SER A 93 23.22 18.51 10.12
C SER A 93 24.39 18.10 11.02
N ASN A 94 24.49 16.81 11.35
CA ASN A 94 25.60 16.29 12.16
C ASN A 94 26.96 16.56 11.52
N VAL A 95 27.09 16.32 10.20
CA VAL A 95 28.31 16.62 9.46
C VAL A 95 28.62 18.11 9.51
N SER A 96 27.61 18.98 9.29
CA SER A 96 27.83 20.42 9.33
C SER A 96 28.20 20.95 10.71
N ASP A 97 27.68 20.36 11.79
CA ASP A 97 28.02 20.77 13.16
C ASP A 97 29.47 20.41 13.50
N VAL A 98 29.92 19.21 13.12
CA VAL A 98 31.32 18.80 13.30
C VAL A 98 32.26 19.68 12.48
N LEU A 99 31.92 19.99 11.22
CA LEU A 99 32.74 20.87 10.38
C LEU A 99 32.84 22.28 10.96
N ALA A 100 31.72 22.86 11.39
CA ALA A 100 31.71 24.19 12.00
C ALA A 100 32.51 24.24 13.30
N GLY A 101 32.47 23.18 14.12
CA GLY A 101 33.29 23.08 15.32
C GLY A 101 34.78 22.84 15.06
N PHE A 102 35.13 22.13 13.98
CA PHE A 102 36.52 21.81 13.64
C PHE A 102 37.27 23.02 13.08
N TYR A 103 36.67 23.76 12.14
CA TYR A 103 37.29 24.91 11.48
C TYR A 103 37.15 26.21 12.31
N GLY A 104 37.32 26.15 13.64
CA GLY A 104 37.18 27.29 14.56
C GLY A 104 38.01 28.54 14.23
N GLN A 105 37.75 29.62 14.99
CA GLN A 105 38.06 31.02 14.65
C GLN A 105 39.46 31.26 14.05
N ASP A 106 39.50 31.99 12.92
CA ASP A 106 40.67 32.58 12.22
C ASP A 106 41.12 31.94 10.89
N ASN A 107 40.21 31.49 10.01
CA ASN A 107 40.54 31.24 8.59
C ASN A 107 39.35 31.36 7.62
N GLU A 108 39.59 31.51 6.30
CA GLU A 108 38.52 31.56 5.27
C GLU A 108 37.65 30.29 5.24
N ALA A 109 38.16 29.15 5.70
CA ALA A 109 37.39 27.90 5.78
C ALA A 109 36.34 27.92 6.90
N GLU A 110 36.54 28.73 7.95
CA GLU A 110 35.54 29.01 9.00
C GLU A 110 34.26 29.60 8.39
N SER A 111 34.40 30.57 7.48
CA SER A 111 33.26 31.22 6.84
C SER A 111 32.45 30.21 6.02
N ILE A 112 33.10 29.34 5.25
CA ILE A 112 32.41 28.32 4.43
C ILE A 112 31.73 27.27 5.33
N ALA A 113 32.41 26.82 6.39
CA ALA A 113 31.86 25.83 7.31
C ALA A 113 30.62 26.36 8.06
N LYS A 114 30.65 27.65 8.46
CA LYS A 114 29.51 28.33 9.09
C LYS A 114 28.33 28.51 8.14
N GLU A 115 28.56 28.99 6.92
CA GLU A 115 27.51 29.16 5.91
C GLU A 115 26.89 27.81 5.51
N TYR A 116 27.71 26.75 5.42
CA TYR A 116 27.21 25.40 5.23
C TYR A 116 26.32 24.95 6.39
N ASN A 117 26.72 25.20 7.64
CA ASN A 117 25.91 24.90 8.83
C ASN A 117 24.58 25.65 8.85
N GLU A 118 24.56 26.91 8.44
CA GLU A 118 23.32 27.68 8.31
C GLU A 118 22.42 27.11 7.21
N ALA A 119 22.99 26.73 6.07
CA ALA A 119 22.23 26.11 4.98
C ALA A 119 21.62 24.75 5.37
N THR A 120 22.35 23.88 6.08
CA THR A 120 21.81 22.59 6.55
C THR A 120 20.71 22.76 7.59
N ARG A 121 20.83 23.77 8.47
CA ARG A 121 19.77 24.14 9.43
C ARG A 121 18.51 24.62 8.72
N SER A 122 18.61 25.51 7.73
CA SER A 122 17.44 25.94 6.95
C SER A 122 16.81 24.80 6.16
N ILE A 123 17.60 23.87 5.60
CA ILE A 123 17.05 22.66 4.97
C ILE A 123 16.20 21.87 5.96
N SER A 124 16.72 21.65 7.17
CA SER A 124 16.01 20.90 8.21
C SER A 124 14.74 21.64 8.67
N ALA A 125 14.86 22.91 9.04
CA ALA A 125 13.79 23.67 9.68
C ALA A 125 12.73 24.20 8.72
N GLU A 126 13.11 24.57 7.49
CA GLU A 126 12.18 25.19 6.53
C GLU A 126 11.71 24.19 5.48
N THR A 127 12.64 23.42 4.91
CA THR A 127 12.35 22.56 3.76
C THR A 127 11.75 21.21 4.19
N LEU A 128 12.37 20.53 5.17
CA LEU A 128 11.89 19.23 5.64
C LEU A 128 10.61 19.35 6.48
N GLU A 129 10.53 20.29 7.42
CA GLU A 129 9.29 20.52 8.20
C GLU A 129 8.13 20.93 7.28
N GLY A 130 8.40 21.82 6.32
CA GLY A 130 7.41 22.27 5.33
C GLY A 130 6.93 21.17 4.37
N LEU A 131 7.67 20.07 4.23
CA LEU A 131 7.28 18.89 3.44
C LEU A 131 6.33 17.97 4.20
N GLY A 132 6.49 17.87 5.53
CA GLY A 132 5.89 16.80 6.33
C GLY A 132 4.36 16.72 6.22
N GLN A 133 3.68 17.83 6.51
CA GLN A 133 2.22 17.88 6.52
C GLN A 133 1.61 17.76 5.11
N PRO A 134 2.09 18.50 4.09
CA PRO A 134 1.61 18.32 2.71
C PRO A 134 1.78 16.90 2.20
N PHE A 135 2.92 16.25 2.48
CA PHE A 135 3.16 14.86 2.07
C PHE A 135 2.17 13.90 2.74
N LEU A 136 1.91 14.08 4.04
CA LEU A 136 0.93 13.26 4.75
C LEU A 136 -0.47 13.43 4.16
N GLN A 137 -0.92 14.67 3.99
CA GLN A 137 -2.29 14.97 3.57
C GLN A 137 -2.58 14.63 2.11
N THR A 138 -1.62 14.85 1.22
CA THR A 138 -1.84 14.72 -0.23
C THR A 138 -1.36 13.39 -0.81
N VAL A 139 -0.45 12.69 -0.12
CA VAL A 139 0.15 11.44 -0.60
C VAL A 139 -0.22 10.26 0.30
N LEU A 140 0.18 10.27 1.58
CA LEU A 140 0.03 9.09 2.44
C LEU A 140 -1.42 8.81 2.84
N ASN A 141 -2.16 9.82 3.33
CA ASN A 141 -3.51 9.64 3.81
C ASN A 141 -4.49 9.16 2.72
N PRO A 142 -4.46 9.70 1.48
CA PRO A 142 -5.31 9.19 0.42
C PRO A 142 -5.01 7.72 0.08
N ILE A 143 -3.73 7.35 -0.05
CA ILE A 143 -3.33 5.97 -0.34
C ILE A 143 -3.75 5.03 0.80
N ASP A 144 -3.56 5.44 2.06
CA ASP A 144 -4.00 4.66 3.23
C ASP A 144 -5.52 4.46 3.24
N ARG A 145 -6.27 5.53 2.95
CA ARG A 145 -7.72 5.48 2.80
C ARG A 145 -8.15 4.54 1.67
N PHE A 146 -7.44 4.52 0.54
CA PHE A 146 -7.69 3.55 -0.53
C PHE A 146 -7.43 2.11 -0.06
N ASN A 147 -6.31 1.89 0.63
CA ASN A 147 -5.95 0.57 1.14
C ASN A 147 -6.95 0.06 2.19
N SER A 148 -7.61 0.96 2.93
CA SER A 148 -8.61 0.56 3.92
C SER A 148 -9.82 -0.20 3.33
N TYR A 149 -10.14 0.01 2.04
CA TYR A 149 -11.22 -0.73 1.36
C TYR A 149 -10.92 -2.22 1.17
N TYR A 150 -9.64 -2.60 1.18
CA TYR A 150 -9.24 -3.99 1.03
C TYR A 150 -9.72 -4.85 2.21
N VAL A 151 -9.86 -4.26 3.41
CA VAL A 151 -10.36 -4.99 4.59
C VAL A 151 -11.77 -5.54 4.33
N ASP A 152 -12.68 -4.67 3.90
CA ASP A 152 -14.07 -5.04 3.60
C ASP A 152 -14.14 -6.02 2.42
N MET A 153 -13.35 -5.79 1.38
CA MET A 153 -13.31 -6.67 0.21
C MET A 153 -12.77 -8.06 0.51
N ASN A 154 -11.74 -8.15 1.35
CA ASN A 154 -11.17 -9.42 1.77
C ASN A 154 -12.15 -10.23 2.60
N GLU A 155 -12.90 -9.59 3.49
CA GLU A 155 -13.94 -10.24 4.26
C GLU A 155 -15.11 -10.70 3.37
N ALA A 156 -15.49 -9.94 2.35
CA ALA A 156 -16.49 -10.36 1.37
C ALA A 156 -16.02 -11.58 0.55
N ILE A 157 -14.78 -11.58 0.04
CA ILE A 157 -14.18 -12.72 -0.68
C ILE A 157 -14.17 -13.98 0.21
N LYS A 158 -13.75 -13.84 1.47
CA LYS A 158 -13.73 -14.93 2.45
C LYS A 158 -15.13 -15.46 2.73
N LYS A 159 -16.13 -14.57 2.87
CA LYS A 159 -17.54 -14.95 3.02
C LYS A 159 -18.03 -15.73 1.79
N ARG A 160 -17.72 -15.28 0.56
CA ARG A 160 -18.03 -16.02 -0.67
C ARG A 160 -17.43 -17.42 -0.65
N ALA A 161 -16.15 -17.56 -0.32
CA ALA A 161 -15.48 -18.86 -0.23
C ALA A 161 -16.18 -19.81 0.77
N HIS A 162 -16.60 -19.31 1.93
CA HIS A 162 -17.37 -20.10 2.88
C HIS A 162 -18.74 -20.53 2.33
N LYS A 163 -19.43 -19.65 1.59
CA LYS A 163 -20.75 -19.95 1.01
C LYS A 163 -20.66 -20.93 -0.16
N LYS A 164 -19.59 -20.85 -0.96
CA LYS A 164 -19.26 -21.84 -1.98
C LYS A 164 -19.09 -23.24 -1.36
N LEU A 165 -18.32 -23.35 -0.26
CA LEU A 165 -18.14 -24.61 0.46
C LEU A 165 -19.45 -25.16 1.06
N ASP A 166 -20.29 -24.28 1.63
CA ASP A 166 -21.61 -24.66 2.15
C ASP A 166 -22.50 -25.21 1.00
N TYR A 167 -22.51 -24.54 -0.17
CA TYR A 167 -23.23 -24.96 -1.37
C TYR A 167 -22.73 -26.31 -1.92
N ASP A 168 -21.43 -26.47 -2.16
CA ASP A 168 -20.84 -27.71 -2.69
C ASP A 168 -21.11 -28.91 -1.78
N SER A 169 -21.05 -28.71 -0.45
CA SER A 169 -21.37 -29.74 0.53
C SER A 169 -22.83 -30.16 0.50
N LEU A 170 -23.77 -29.20 0.43
CA LEU A 170 -25.20 -29.48 0.34
C LEU A 170 -25.56 -30.14 -1.00
N ARG A 171 -24.91 -29.71 -2.10
CA ARG A 171 -25.08 -30.33 -3.42
C ARG A 171 -24.67 -31.80 -3.39
N ASN A 172 -23.52 -32.12 -2.80
CA ASN A 172 -23.08 -33.51 -2.63
C ASN A 172 -24.02 -34.32 -1.71
N LYS A 173 -24.56 -33.69 -0.65
CA LYS A 173 -25.51 -34.35 0.26
C LYS A 173 -26.82 -34.69 -0.46
N VAL A 174 -27.37 -33.76 -1.25
CA VAL A 174 -28.59 -33.98 -2.05
C VAL A 174 -28.34 -35.09 -3.07
N ARG A 175 -27.20 -35.07 -3.80
CA ARG A 175 -26.83 -36.16 -4.73
C ARG A 175 -26.83 -37.52 -4.04
N LYS A 176 -26.12 -37.67 -2.92
CA LYS A 176 -26.04 -38.96 -2.19
C LYS A 176 -27.39 -39.47 -1.69
N LEU A 177 -28.30 -38.57 -1.29
CA LEU A 177 -29.66 -38.93 -0.87
C LEU A 177 -30.54 -39.30 -2.08
N SER A 178 -30.36 -38.62 -3.22
CA SER A 178 -31.10 -38.90 -4.46
C SER A 178 -30.67 -40.21 -5.12
N ASP A 179 -29.39 -40.58 -5.02
CA ASP A 179 -28.84 -41.81 -5.61
C ASP A 179 -29.21 -43.09 -4.83
N ASN A 180 -29.89 -42.96 -3.68
CA ASN A 180 -30.41 -44.08 -2.89
C ASN A 180 -31.96 -44.00 -2.73
N PRO A 181 -32.72 -44.19 -3.81
CA PRO A 181 -34.17 -44.02 -3.82
C PRO A 181 -34.97 -45.11 -3.07
N ASP A 182 -34.35 -46.26 -2.75
CA ASP A 182 -35.00 -47.37 -2.03
C ASP A 182 -35.15 -47.13 -0.50
N ALA A 183 -34.90 -45.91 -0.03
CA ALA A 183 -34.83 -45.59 1.39
C ALA A 183 -36.21 -45.26 1.99
N GLU A 184 -36.38 -45.59 3.28
CA GLU A 184 -37.63 -45.42 4.06
C GLU A 184 -38.27 -44.01 3.95
N PRO A 185 -39.56 -43.81 4.28
CA PRO A 185 -40.22 -42.50 4.24
C PRO A 185 -39.46 -41.36 4.96
N ALA A 186 -38.67 -41.69 5.99
CA ALA A 186 -37.79 -40.75 6.68
C ALA A 186 -36.65 -40.18 5.80
N SER A 187 -36.27 -40.89 4.73
CA SER A 187 -35.28 -40.45 3.75
C SER A 187 -35.84 -39.40 2.79
N GLU A 188 -37.11 -39.52 2.42
CA GLU A 188 -37.79 -38.56 1.53
C GLU A 188 -37.94 -37.19 2.21
N ILE A 189 -38.25 -37.18 3.51
CA ILE A 189 -38.28 -35.95 4.32
C ILE A 189 -36.89 -35.30 4.37
N LYS A 190 -35.83 -36.10 4.63
CA LYS A 190 -34.45 -35.61 4.66
C LYS A 190 -33.99 -35.07 3.32
N LEU A 191 -34.43 -35.68 2.21
CA LEU A 191 -34.14 -35.21 0.86
C LEU A 191 -34.83 -33.86 0.61
N LYS A 192 -36.13 -33.73 0.94
CA LYS A 192 -36.86 -32.45 0.83
C LYS A 192 -36.19 -31.34 1.64
N ASP A 193 -35.82 -31.61 2.89
CA ASP A 193 -35.11 -30.64 3.74
C ASP A 193 -33.73 -30.25 3.17
N ALA A 194 -32.96 -31.23 2.70
CA ALA A 194 -31.64 -30.99 2.12
C ALA A 194 -31.73 -30.18 0.82
N THR A 195 -32.75 -30.43 -0.01
CA THR A 195 -33.01 -29.68 -1.25
C THR A 195 -33.41 -28.23 -0.95
N ALA A 196 -34.27 -28.00 0.04
CA ALA A 196 -34.62 -26.65 0.48
C ALA A 196 -33.39 -25.88 1.01
N GLN A 197 -32.52 -26.55 1.78
CA GLN A 197 -31.27 -25.98 2.25
C GLN A 197 -30.30 -25.68 1.11
N LEU A 198 -30.20 -26.56 0.11
CA LEU A 198 -29.39 -26.36 -1.09
C LEU A 198 -29.84 -25.12 -1.86
N ALA A 199 -31.14 -24.98 -2.13
CA ALA A 199 -31.69 -23.82 -2.84
C ALA A 199 -31.37 -22.50 -2.11
N SER A 200 -31.51 -22.48 -0.77
CA SER A 200 -31.14 -21.32 0.03
C SER A 200 -29.63 -21.03 0.02
N ALA A 201 -28.79 -22.07 0.06
CA ALA A 201 -27.33 -21.92 -0.01
C ALA A 201 -26.86 -21.41 -1.38
N GLU A 202 -27.48 -21.89 -2.46
CA GLU A 202 -27.24 -21.47 -3.83
C GLU A 202 -27.59 -19.98 -4.02
N GLU A 203 -28.78 -19.55 -3.60
CA GLU A 203 -29.19 -18.13 -3.69
C GLU A 203 -28.20 -17.21 -2.97
N VAL A 204 -27.76 -17.58 -1.76
CA VAL A 204 -26.82 -16.78 -0.98
C VAL A 204 -25.43 -16.77 -1.63
N TYR A 205 -24.96 -17.90 -2.16
CA TYR A 205 -23.68 -17.99 -2.85
C TYR A 205 -23.69 -17.17 -4.14
N GLU A 206 -24.68 -17.37 -5.01
CA GLU A 206 -24.75 -16.71 -6.32
C GLU A 206 -24.92 -15.20 -6.18
N ARG A 207 -25.70 -14.74 -5.20
CA ARG A 207 -25.83 -13.31 -4.91
C ARG A 207 -24.48 -12.69 -4.53
N LEU A 208 -23.74 -13.29 -3.59
CA LEU A 208 -22.42 -12.80 -3.20
C LEU A 208 -21.39 -12.93 -4.32
N ASN A 209 -21.48 -14.01 -5.09
CA ASN A 209 -20.61 -14.27 -6.23
C ASN A 209 -20.76 -13.18 -7.30
N GLY A 210 -21.99 -12.93 -7.74
CA GLY A 210 -22.32 -11.88 -8.71
C GLY A 210 -21.90 -10.49 -8.23
N GLN A 211 -22.15 -10.17 -6.96
CA GLN A 211 -21.72 -8.90 -6.37
C GLN A 211 -20.19 -8.71 -6.44
N LEU A 212 -19.40 -9.73 -6.07
CA LEU A 212 -17.95 -9.59 -6.13
C LEU A 212 -17.42 -9.53 -7.56
N LYS A 213 -18.05 -10.26 -8.50
CA LYS A 213 -17.71 -10.15 -9.92
C LYS A 213 -17.91 -8.75 -10.48
N SER A 214 -18.89 -7.99 -9.99
CA SER A 214 -19.06 -6.58 -10.38
C SER A 214 -18.17 -5.61 -9.60
N GLU A 215 -17.98 -5.83 -8.31
CA GLU A 215 -17.30 -4.86 -7.43
C GLU A 215 -15.78 -4.95 -7.52
N LEU A 216 -15.18 -6.13 -7.72
CA LEU A 216 -13.72 -6.25 -7.84
C LEU A 216 -13.17 -5.44 -9.04
N PRO A 217 -13.71 -5.57 -10.28
CA PRO A 217 -13.30 -4.74 -11.41
C PRO A 217 -13.53 -3.25 -11.17
N ARG A 218 -14.66 -2.90 -10.56
CA ARG A 218 -15.02 -1.50 -10.28
C ARG A 218 -14.04 -0.82 -9.33
N LEU A 219 -13.65 -1.48 -8.24
CA LEU A 219 -12.62 -0.97 -7.34
C LEU A 219 -11.29 -0.81 -8.06
N MET A 220 -10.93 -1.78 -8.92
CA MET A 220 -9.72 -1.70 -9.72
C MET A 220 -9.75 -0.47 -10.64
N ASP A 221 -10.84 -0.20 -11.34
CA ASP A 221 -10.92 0.94 -12.28
C ASP A 221 -10.87 2.29 -11.56
N LEU A 222 -11.47 2.40 -10.36
CA LEU A 222 -11.43 3.62 -9.56
C LEU A 222 -10.02 4.04 -9.14
N ARG A 223 -9.08 3.09 -9.01
CA ARG A 223 -7.71 3.32 -8.54
C ARG A 223 -7.02 4.48 -9.25
N ILE A 224 -7.20 4.61 -10.56
CA ILE A 224 -6.49 5.60 -11.39
C ILE A 224 -6.95 7.00 -11.01
N SER A 225 -8.27 7.23 -11.08
CA SER A 225 -8.87 8.53 -10.78
C SER A 225 -8.61 8.99 -9.35
N TYR A 226 -8.54 8.04 -8.41
CA TYR A 226 -8.35 8.33 -7.00
C TYR A 226 -6.88 8.58 -6.62
N LEU A 227 -5.94 7.80 -7.16
CA LEU A 227 -4.53 7.86 -6.78
C LEU A 227 -3.69 8.81 -7.66
N ASN A 228 -4.16 9.17 -8.87
CA ASN A 228 -3.44 10.11 -9.74
C ASN A 228 -3.12 11.45 -9.07
N PRO A 229 -4.06 12.12 -8.37
CA PRO A 229 -3.76 13.37 -7.68
C PRO A 229 -2.66 13.22 -6.62
N SER A 230 -2.62 12.08 -5.91
CA SER A 230 -1.56 11.80 -4.93
C SER A 230 -0.20 11.58 -5.59
N PHE A 231 -0.17 10.92 -6.74
CA PHE A 231 1.07 10.78 -7.51
C PHE A 231 1.59 12.12 -8.04
N GLU A 232 0.69 12.95 -8.58
CA GLU A 232 1.03 14.30 -9.04
C GLU A 232 1.54 15.18 -7.88
N ALA A 233 0.86 15.14 -6.73
CA ALA A 233 1.28 15.85 -5.53
C ALA A 233 2.66 15.37 -5.04
N PHE A 234 2.91 14.06 -5.06
CA PHE A 234 4.22 13.50 -4.71
C PHE A 234 5.34 14.07 -5.58
N VAL A 235 5.18 14.08 -6.91
CA VAL A 235 6.18 14.63 -7.83
C VAL A 235 6.41 16.13 -7.58
N LYS A 236 5.34 16.90 -7.38
CA LYS A 236 5.42 18.34 -7.07
C LYS A 236 6.14 18.62 -5.75
N LEU A 237 5.85 17.82 -4.72
CA LEU A 237 6.51 17.92 -3.42
C LEU A 237 7.99 17.57 -3.51
N GLN A 238 8.36 16.54 -4.29
CA GLN A 238 9.76 16.22 -4.54
C GLN A 238 10.49 17.36 -5.25
N LEU A 239 9.90 17.90 -6.32
CA LEU A 239 10.48 19.02 -7.05
C LEU A 239 10.72 20.23 -6.14
N ARG A 240 9.72 20.58 -5.31
CA ARG A 240 9.84 21.66 -4.32
C ARG A 240 10.96 21.36 -3.33
N TYR A 241 10.98 20.17 -2.74
CA TYR A 241 12.00 19.78 -1.76
C TYR A 241 13.41 19.93 -2.34
N PHE A 242 13.70 19.34 -3.51
CA PHE A 242 15.03 19.43 -4.11
C PHE A 242 15.39 20.83 -4.58
N SER A 243 14.41 21.62 -5.05
CA SER A 243 14.67 23.01 -5.47
C SER A 243 15.06 23.90 -4.29
N GLU A 244 14.37 23.77 -3.15
CA GLU A 244 14.73 24.53 -1.94
C GLU A 244 16.06 24.08 -1.36
N ASN A 245 16.34 22.77 -1.33
CA ASN A 245 17.65 22.25 -0.93
C ASN A 245 18.78 22.82 -1.80
N HIS A 246 18.58 22.82 -3.12
CA HIS A 246 19.54 23.43 -4.04
C HIS A 246 19.72 24.92 -3.75
N ARG A 247 18.64 25.67 -3.53
CA ARG A 247 18.70 27.09 -3.20
C ARG A 247 19.56 27.34 -1.95
N HIS A 248 19.33 26.62 -0.86
CA HIS A 248 20.13 26.77 0.37
C HIS A 248 21.60 26.42 0.16
N LEU A 249 21.92 25.31 -0.53
CA LEU A 249 23.30 24.92 -0.78
C LEU A 249 24.03 25.85 -1.77
N ASN A 250 23.30 26.42 -2.72
CA ASN A 250 23.86 27.35 -3.71
C ASN A 250 24.28 28.69 -3.06
N GLU A 251 23.72 29.07 -1.93
CA GLU A 251 24.21 30.23 -1.15
C GLU A 251 25.62 29.97 -0.62
N VAL A 252 25.89 28.77 -0.09
CA VAL A 252 27.23 28.35 0.37
C VAL A 252 28.28 28.47 -0.75
N GLN A 253 27.89 28.16 -1.99
CA GLN A 253 28.79 28.26 -3.14
C GLN A 253 29.39 29.67 -3.32
N LYS A 254 28.67 30.73 -2.91
CA LYS A 254 29.16 32.12 -3.01
C LYS A 254 30.36 32.39 -2.10
N HIS A 255 30.56 31.55 -1.09
CA HIS A 255 31.65 31.66 -0.11
C HIS A 255 32.85 30.76 -0.47
N VAL A 256 32.67 29.81 -1.40
CA VAL A 256 33.77 29.01 -1.96
C VAL A 256 34.56 29.85 -2.98
N ASP A 257 35.90 29.77 -3.02
CA ASP A 257 36.77 30.67 -3.80
C ASP A 257 36.31 30.90 -5.26
N ALA A 258 36.60 32.10 -5.79
CA ALA A 258 36.11 32.56 -7.09
C ALA A 258 36.47 31.63 -8.27
N LYS A 259 37.59 30.91 -8.16
CA LYS A 259 38.05 29.94 -9.17
C LYS A 259 37.18 28.68 -9.13
N THR A 260 36.80 28.19 -7.95
CA THR A 260 35.84 27.08 -7.77
C THR A 260 34.49 27.37 -8.41
N ARG A 261 33.99 28.60 -8.27
CA ARG A 261 32.71 29.03 -8.84
C ARG A 261 32.72 29.04 -10.38
N ALA A 262 33.83 29.46 -10.99
CA ALA A 262 34.00 29.45 -12.45
C ALA A 262 34.14 28.03 -13.02
N ASP A 263 34.82 27.14 -12.29
CA ASP A 263 35.02 25.74 -12.69
C ASP A 263 33.71 24.92 -12.59
N PHE A 264 32.87 25.17 -11.58
CA PHE A 264 31.53 24.58 -11.47
C PHE A 264 30.62 24.98 -12.65
N LYS A 265 30.60 26.26 -13.02
CA LYS A 265 29.81 26.78 -14.15
C LYS A 265 30.28 26.30 -15.52
N SER A 266 31.55 25.89 -15.64
CA SER A 266 32.14 25.41 -16.90
C SER A 266 32.19 23.88 -17.03
N GLY A 267 31.61 23.14 -16.08
CA GLY A 267 31.57 21.67 -16.11
C GLY A 267 32.91 20.99 -15.80
N LYS A 268 33.87 21.71 -15.22
CA LYS A 268 35.22 21.20 -14.90
C LYS A 268 35.34 20.61 -13.49
N LEU A 269 34.22 20.36 -12.82
CA LEU A 269 34.18 19.92 -11.42
C LEU A 269 34.87 18.56 -11.22
N GLU A 270 34.71 17.62 -12.15
CA GLU A 270 35.38 16.30 -12.10
C GLU A 270 36.90 16.42 -12.13
N LYS A 271 37.47 17.19 -13.06
CA LYS A 271 38.93 17.44 -13.11
C LYS A 271 39.47 18.06 -11.82
N ARG A 272 38.64 18.82 -11.11
CA ARG A 272 39.00 19.47 -9.86
C ARG A 272 38.91 18.54 -8.66
N LEU A 273 37.98 17.58 -8.68
CA LEU A 273 37.98 16.47 -7.71
C LEU A 273 39.26 15.64 -7.87
N ASP A 274 39.70 15.39 -9.10
CA ASP A 274 40.99 14.72 -9.37
C ASP A 274 42.19 15.55 -8.88
N ASP A 275 42.19 16.87 -9.09
CA ASP A 275 43.23 17.77 -8.58
C ASP A 275 43.23 17.84 -7.04
N ILE A 276 42.05 17.85 -6.40
CA ILE A 276 41.93 17.82 -4.94
C ILE A 276 42.40 16.46 -4.40
N LEU A 277 42.05 15.35 -5.06
CA LEU A 277 42.55 14.02 -4.73
C LEU A 277 44.08 13.95 -4.89
N GLY A 278 44.64 14.60 -5.92
CA GLY A 278 46.08 14.77 -6.10
C GLY A 278 46.72 15.52 -4.93
N LYS A 279 46.16 16.68 -4.54
CA LYS A 279 46.63 17.45 -3.38
C LYS A 279 46.51 16.68 -2.07
N VAL A 280 45.43 15.93 -1.86
CA VAL A 280 45.26 15.07 -0.68
C VAL A 280 46.31 13.96 -0.66
N LYS A 281 46.67 13.38 -1.81
CA LYS A 281 47.76 12.41 -1.94
C LYS A 281 49.14 13.03 -1.69
N GLU A 282 49.35 14.29 -2.08
CA GLU A 282 50.59 15.03 -1.78
C GLU A 282 50.69 15.44 -0.32
N LEU A 283 49.55 15.72 0.32
CA LEU A 283 49.43 16.02 1.76
C LEU A 283 49.50 14.78 2.65
N ASN A 284 49.58 13.57 2.08
CA ASN A 284 49.90 12.33 2.80
C ASN A 284 51.38 12.37 3.24
N ILE A 285 51.72 13.31 4.12
CA ILE A 285 52.99 13.41 4.83
C ILE A 285 52.89 12.44 6.02
N ALA A 286 52.87 11.14 5.71
CA ALA A 286 53.20 10.03 6.61
C ALA A 286 53.14 8.72 5.81
N SER A 287 54.17 8.47 5.01
CA SER A 287 54.62 7.12 4.69
C SER A 287 56.13 7.08 4.87
#